data_AF-A0A960K3K9-F1
#
_entry.id   AF-A0A960K3K9-F1
#
_cell.length_a   1.000
_cell.length_b   1.000
_cell.length_c   1.000
_cell.angle_alpha   90.00
_cell.angle_beta   90.00
_cell.angle_gamma   90.00
#
_symmetry.space_group_name_H-M   'P 1'
#
loop_
_entity.id
_entity.type
_entity.pdbx_description
1 polymer ?
#
loop_
_entity_poly.entity_id
_entity_poly.type
_entity_poly.pdbx_seq_one_letter_code
_entity_poly.pdbx_strand_id
1 'polypeptide(L)' 'MPVARGADGLREAVLRGLSIRPKRTPPFLLYDRLGSILFDAICEVPEYYL' A
#
# COMPACT_ATOMS: atom_id res chain seq x y z
N MET A 1 15.86 -2.51 1.36
CA MET A 1 14.61 -3.11 0.85
C MET A 1 14.34 -2.51 -0.53
N PRO A 2 14.36 -3.28 -1.63
CA PRO A 2 14.14 -2.68 -2.94
C PRO A 2 12.64 -2.38 -3.08
N VAL A 3 12.28 -1.10 -3.09
CA VAL A 3 10.95 -0.66 -3.56
C VAL A 3 10.86 -1.10 -5.03
N ALA A 4 9.87 -1.93 -5.34
CA ALA A 4 9.68 -2.44 -6.70
C ALA A 4 9.57 -1.25 -7.66
N ARG A 5 10.56 -1.12 -8.54
CA ARG A 5 10.62 -0.07 -9.55
C ARG A 5 9.45 -0.23 -10.52
N GLY A 6 8.69 0.85 -10.70
CA GLY A 6 7.96 1.14 -11.92
C GLY A 6 6.66 0.36 -12.14
N ALA A 7 5.82 0.91 -13.01
CA ALA A 7 4.44 0.48 -13.30
C ALA A 7 4.25 -1.00 -13.66
N ASP A 8 5.30 -1.73 -14.03
CA ASP A 8 5.27 -3.20 -14.22
C ASP A 8 4.93 -3.96 -12.92
N GLY A 9 5.13 -3.33 -11.75
CA GLY A 9 4.78 -3.91 -10.45
C GLY A 9 3.31 -3.75 -10.06
N LEU A 10 2.61 -2.69 -10.50
CA LEU A 10 1.26 -2.37 -10.02
C LEU A 10 0.20 -3.32 -10.58
N ARG A 11 0.11 -3.38 -11.91
CA ARG A 11 -0.89 -4.20 -12.61
C ARG A 11 -0.77 -5.67 -12.20
N GLU A 12 0.45 -6.18 -12.22
CA GLU A 12 0.73 -7.56 -11.87
C GLU A 12 0.48 -7.86 -10.38
N ALA A 13 0.80 -6.93 -9.48
CA ALA A 13 0.48 -7.07 -8.07
C ALA A 13 -1.03 -7.13 -7.81
N VAL A 14 -1.80 -6.27 -8.47
CA VAL A 14 -3.27 -6.23 -8.37
C VAL A 14 -3.87 -7.52 -8.95
N LEU A 15 -3.47 -7.91 -10.17
CA LEU A 15 -4.00 -9.11 -10.82
C LEU A 15 -3.73 -10.37 -9.99
N ARG A 16 -2.49 -10.58 -9.53
CA ARG A 16 -2.15 -11.72 -8.67
C ARG A 16 -2.94 -11.69 -7.36
N GLY A 17 -3.03 -10.51 -6.74
CA GLY A 17 -3.69 -10.32 -5.45
C GLY A 17 -5.20 -10.55 -5.47
N LEU A 18 -5.87 -10.16 -6.54
CA LEU A 18 -7.32 -10.34 -6.71
C LEU A 18 -7.71 -11.74 -7.23
N SER A 19 -6.76 -12.47 -7.83
CA SER A 19 -6.99 -13.82 -8.35
C SER A 19 -7.00 -14.91 -7.27
N ILE A 20 -6.47 -14.64 -6.08
CA ILE A 20 -6.41 -15.60 -4.95
C ILE A 20 -7.60 -15.48 -3.99
N ARG A 21 -7.84 -16.51 -3.17
CA ARG A 21 -8.84 -16.49 -2.07
C ARG A 21 -8.17 -16.85 -0.73
N PRO A 22 -8.20 -15.96 0.28
CA PRO A 22 -8.79 -14.62 0.26
C PRO A 22 -7.99 -13.62 -0.58
N LYS A 23 -8.68 -12.62 -1.15
CA LYS A 23 -8.05 -11.55 -1.95
C LYS A 23 -7.09 -10.74 -1.09
N ARG A 24 -5.95 -10.32 -1.65
CA ARG A 24 -4.95 -9.49 -0.96
C ARG A 24 -4.37 -8.44 -1.89
N THR A 25 -4.00 -7.29 -1.34
CA THR A 25 -3.25 -6.25 -2.07
C THR A 25 -2.01 -5.87 -1.27
N PRO A 26 -0.84 -5.68 -1.92
CA PRO A 26 0.36 -5.24 -1.21
C PRO A 26 0.19 -3.86 -0.57
N PRO A 27 0.75 -3.62 0.63
CA PRO A 27 0.56 -2.36 1.36
C PRO A 27 1.26 -1.17 0.70
N PHE A 28 2.28 -1.39 -0.14
CA PHE A 28 2.93 -0.29 -0.87
C PHE A 28 1.97 0.44 -1.82
N LEU A 29 0.86 -0.19 -2.21
CA LEU A 29 -0.19 0.40 -3.03
C LEU A 29 -1.01 1.48 -2.31
N LEU A 30 -0.88 1.56 -0.98
CA LEU A 30 -1.57 2.57 -0.18
C LEU A 30 -0.88 3.94 -0.23
N TYR A 31 0.35 4.03 -0.72
CA TYR A 31 1.18 5.25 -0.62
C TYR A 31 1.30 5.95 -1.98
N ASP A 32 0.16 6.36 -2.55
CA ASP A 32 0.14 7.42 -3.55
C ASP A 32 0.22 8.81 -2.86
N ARG A 33 0.05 9.90 -3.62
CA ARG A 33 0.10 11.25 -3.03
C ARG A 33 -0.89 11.41 -1.87
N LEU A 34 -2.13 10.94 -2.03
CA LEU A 34 -3.17 11.10 -1.03
C LEU A 34 -2.87 10.19 0.16
N GLY A 35 -2.52 8.95 -0.11
CA GLY A 35 -2.15 7.96 0.87
C GLY A 35 -0.96 8.35 1.75
N SER A 36 0.05 9.01 1.18
CA SER A 36 1.15 9.58 1.96
C SER A 36 0.66 10.68 2.92
N ILE A 37 -0.19 11.60 2.46
CA ILE A 37 -0.76 12.66 3.31
C ILE A 37 -1.61 12.05 4.44
N LEU A 38 -2.40 11.02 4.14
CA LEU A 38 -3.17 10.31 5.15
C LEU A 38 -2.27 9.59 6.15
N PHE A 39 -1.18 8.97 5.69
CA PHE A 39 -0.23 8.33 6.60
C PHE A 39 0.42 9.34 7.54
N ASP A 40 0.82 10.52 7.04
CA ASP A 40 1.33 11.59 7.89
C ASP A 40 0.29 12.01 8.94
N ALA A 41 -0.99 12.14 8.56
CA ALA A 41 -2.06 12.45 9.51
C ALA A 41 -2.31 11.31 10.52
N ILE A 42 -2.17 10.05 10.12
CA ILE A 42 -2.29 8.88 11.01
C ILE A 42 -1.16 8.88 12.04
N CYS A 43 0.05 9.30 11.69
CA CYS A 43 1.15 9.41 12.65
C CYS A 43 0.86 10.39 13.80
N GLU A 44 -0.07 11.34 13.63
CA GLU A 44 -0.42 12.32 14.66
C GLU A 44 -1.54 11.85 15.60
N VAL A 45 -2.22 10.73 15.32
CA VAL A 45 -3.29 10.23 16.21
C VAL A 45 -2.68 9.51 17.42
N PRO A 46 -3.20 9.74 18.64
CA PRO A 46 -2.64 9.14 19.85
C PRO A 46 -2.65 7.61 19.82
N GLU A 47 -3.63 7.01 19.14
CA GLU A 47 -3.78 5.56 19.00
C GLU A 47 -2.64 4.91 18.20
N TYR A 48 -1.91 5.65 17.38
CA TYR A 48 -0.84 5.08 16.54
C TYR A 48 0.40 4.66 17.34
N TYR A 49 0.55 5.15 18.58
CA TYR A 49 1.69 4.87 19.47
C TYR A 49 1.35 4.05 20.72
N LEU A 50 0.10 3.60 20.86
CA LEU A 50 -0.35 2.71 21.94
C LEU A 50 -0.05 1.23 21.62
#